data_AF-A0A0F9BT15-F1
#
_entry.id   AF-A0A0F9BT15-F1
#
_cell.length_a   1.000
_cell.length_b   1.000
_cell.length_c   1.000
_cell.angle_alpha   90.00
_cell.angle_beta   90.00
_cell.angle_gamma   90.00
#
_symmetry.space_group_name_H-M   'P 1'
#
loop_
_entity.id
_entity.type
_entity.pdbx_description
1 polymer ?
#
loop_
_entity_poly.entity_id
_entity_poly.type
_entity_poly.pdbx_seq_one_letter_code
_entity_poly.pdbx_strand_id
1 'polypeptide(L)'
;MSETQFTPRVFSGIQPSGDLHLGNYLGALKRFADAQDQGVQSIYCMVDLHAITVPQKPEDLKKSTRELCAGFIASGIDPEKSILINQSQVPEHAQLAWVFNCVARMGWMGRMTQWKDKAGKNAEAASLGLFAYPALMAADILIYHATHVPVGEDQKQHLELTRDIAAKFNHDYGVDFFPLTEPVIEGAATRVMSLRDGSKKMSKSDPSPASRINLTDDADTIAKKFRKAKTDPDALPSEAEGLK
;
A
#
# COMPACT_ATOMS: atom_id res chain seq x y z
N MET A 1 -10.66 26.07 23.38
CA MET A 1 -11.03 24.83 22.67
C MET A 1 -10.19 23.74 23.30
N SER A 2 -10.78 22.68 23.84
CA SER A 2 -9.99 21.53 24.30
C SER A 2 -9.23 20.98 23.11
N GLU A 3 -7.92 20.78 23.21
CA GLU A 3 -7.16 20.07 22.18
C GLU A 3 -7.80 18.69 21.97
N THR A 4 -8.34 18.43 20.79
CA THR A 4 -8.95 17.14 20.50
C THR A 4 -7.83 16.12 20.39
N GLN A 5 -7.69 15.26 21.39
CA GLN A 5 -6.67 14.21 21.36
C GLN A 5 -7.20 13.00 20.59
N PHE A 6 -6.77 12.85 19.34
CA PHE A 6 -7.14 11.71 18.51
C PHE A 6 -6.48 10.42 19.01
N THR A 7 -7.24 9.34 19.10
CA THR A 7 -6.71 8.00 19.42
C THR A 7 -5.69 7.58 18.35
N PRO A 8 -4.47 7.14 18.73
CA PRO A 8 -3.51 6.62 17.79
C PRO A 8 -4.08 5.47 16.94
N ARG A 9 -4.02 5.62 15.62
CA ARG A 9 -4.58 4.66 14.67
C ARG A 9 -3.77 4.67 13.38
N VAL A 10 -3.43 3.47 12.93
CA VAL A 10 -2.68 3.25 11.70
C VAL A 10 -3.62 2.82 10.59
N PHE A 11 -3.52 3.44 9.42
CA PHE A 11 -4.21 3.00 8.22
C PHE A 11 -3.19 2.59 7.15
N SER A 12 -3.35 1.41 6.57
CA SER A 12 -2.55 0.93 5.45
C SER A 12 -3.46 0.44 4.32
N GLY A 13 -3.36 1.08 3.15
CA GLY A 13 -4.08 0.69 1.94
C GLY A 13 -3.18 -0.13 1.01
N ILE A 14 -3.67 -1.27 0.53
CA ILE A 14 -2.91 -2.19 -0.33
C ILE A 14 -3.74 -2.52 -1.58
N GLN A 15 -3.16 -2.22 -2.74
CA GLN A 15 -3.84 -2.47 -4.01
C GLN A 15 -3.91 -3.98 -4.30
N PRO A 16 -5.10 -4.53 -4.62
CA PRO A 16 -5.25 -5.91 -5.04
C PRO A 16 -4.69 -6.08 -6.45
N SER A 17 -3.42 -6.44 -6.56
CA SER A 17 -2.75 -6.60 -7.86
C SER A 17 -2.46 -8.04 -8.26
N GLY A 18 -2.82 -9.00 -7.41
CA GLY A 18 -2.37 -10.39 -7.52
C GLY A 18 -0.90 -10.56 -7.13
N ASP A 19 -0.49 -11.83 -7.00
CA ASP A 19 0.90 -12.28 -6.87
C ASP A 19 1.70 -11.63 -5.71
N LEU A 20 1.17 -11.73 -4.49
CA LEU A 20 1.98 -11.50 -3.28
C LEU A 20 3.23 -12.37 -3.35
N HIS A 21 4.39 -11.73 -3.19
CA HIS A 21 5.68 -12.41 -3.21
C HIS A 21 6.43 -12.23 -1.89
N LEU A 22 7.51 -13.01 -1.72
CA LEU A 22 8.33 -13.03 -0.50
C LEU A 22 8.81 -11.62 -0.10
N GLY A 23 9.15 -10.78 -1.07
CA GLY A 23 9.47 -9.37 -0.83
C GLY A 23 8.35 -8.55 -0.18
N ASN A 24 7.07 -8.80 -0.49
CA ASN A 24 5.95 -8.12 0.18
C ASN A 24 5.80 -8.64 1.62
N TYR A 25 5.90 -9.97 1.78
CA TYR A 25 5.76 -10.61 3.08
C TYR A 25 6.81 -10.12 4.09
N LEU A 26 8.09 -10.20 3.72
CA LEU A 26 9.20 -9.75 4.59
C LEU A 26 9.30 -8.22 4.69
N GLY A 27 8.86 -7.51 3.66
CA GLY A 27 8.93 -6.05 3.63
C GLY A 27 7.87 -5.35 4.46
N ALA A 28 6.66 -5.94 4.58
CA ALA A 28 5.52 -5.29 5.22
C ALA A 28 4.64 -6.25 6.03
N LEU A 29 4.08 -7.31 5.41
CA LEU A 29 3.01 -8.11 6.06
C LEU A 29 3.46 -8.74 7.39
N LYS A 30 4.70 -9.22 7.47
CA LYS A 30 5.25 -9.76 8.73
C LYS A 30 5.29 -8.69 9.83
N ARG A 31 5.72 -7.47 9.50
CA ARG A 31 5.80 -6.36 10.45
C ARG A 31 4.41 -5.94 10.94
N PHE A 32 3.44 -5.96 10.03
CA PHE A 32 2.04 -5.69 10.36
C PHE A 32 1.48 -6.72 11.35
N ALA A 33 1.75 -8.01 11.14
CA ALA A 33 1.36 -9.06 12.08
C ALA A 33 2.04 -8.86 13.45
N ASP A 34 3.35 -8.60 13.47
CA ASP A 34 4.10 -8.35 14.71
C ASP A 34 3.63 -7.07 15.44
N ALA A 35 3.05 -6.09 14.73
CA ALA A 35 2.58 -4.82 15.28
C ALA A 35 1.21 -4.93 15.98
N GLN A 36 0.40 -5.96 15.70
CA GLN A 36 -0.96 -6.08 16.25
C GLN A 36 -0.96 -6.15 17.78
N ASP A 37 0.10 -6.68 18.38
CA ASP A 37 0.23 -6.83 19.84
C ASP A 37 0.76 -5.56 20.54
N GLN A 38 1.05 -4.48 19.79
CA GLN A 38 1.55 -3.22 20.35
C GLN A 38 0.44 -2.28 20.85
N GLY A 39 -0.82 -2.69 20.75
CA GLY A 39 -1.97 -1.94 21.26
C GLY A 39 -2.40 -0.74 20.41
N VAL A 40 -1.83 -0.55 19.22
CA VAL A 40 -2.25 0.49 18.26
C VAL A 40 -3.26 -0.10 17.29
N GLN A 41 -4.45 0.50 17.22
CA GLN A 41 -5.49 0.03 16.31
C GLN A 41 -5.03 0.23 14.85
N SER A 42 -4.95 -0.87 14.11
CA SER A 42 -4.50 -0.89 12.73
C SER A 42 -5.63 -1.30 11.80
N ILE A 43 -5.73 -0.60 10.66
CA ILE A 43 -6.69 -0.86 9.59
C ILE A 43 -5.90 -1.21 8.33
N TYR A 44 -6.17 -2.39 7.80
CA TYR A 44 -5.63 -2.88 6.54
C TYR A 44 -6.75 -2.93 5.51
N CYS A 45 -6.63 -2.11 4.47
CA CYS A 45 -7.67 -1.92 3.48
C CYS A 45 -7.21 -2.41 2.10
N MET A 46 -7.92 -3.40 1.55
CA MET A 46 -7.75 -3.83 0.16
C MET A 46 -8.42 -2.79 -0.74
N VAL A 47 -7.63 -1.94 -1.39
CA VAL A 47 -8.12 -0.76 -2.11
C VAL A 47 -8.56 -1.07 -3.54
N ASP A 48 -9.66 -1.80 -3.68
CA ASP A 48 -10.23 -2.20 -4.98
C ASP A 48 -10.82 -1.02 -5.78
N LEU A 49 -11.30 0.06 -5.15
CA LEU A 49 -11.73 1.28 -5.85
C LEU A 49 -10.55 2.04 -6.46
N HIS A 50 -9.37 2.01 -5.83
CA HIS A 50 -8.15 2.56 -6.45
C HIS A 50 -7.69 1.70 -7.63
N ALA A 51 -7.88 0.38 -7.57
CA ALA A 51 -7.42 -0.53 -8.61
C ALA A 51 -8.10 -0.26 -9.97
N ILE A 52 -9.38 0.14 -9.97
CA ILE A 52 -10.17 0.42 -11.18
C ILE A 52 -9.88 1.79 -11.81
N THR A 53 -8.95 2.59 -11.27
CA THR A 53 -8.48 3.84 -11.92
C THR A 53 -7.74 3.57 -13.23
N VAL A 54 -7.29 2.33 -13.42
CA VAL A 54 -6.75 1.78 -14.68
C VAL A 54 -7.59 0.55 -15.10
N PRO A 55 -7.57 0.15 -16.39
CA PRO A 55 -8.35 -1.00 -16.85
C PRO A 55 -8.05 -2.29 -16.06
N GLN A 56 -9.10 -2.97 -15.61
CA GLN A 56 -9.03 -4.24 -14.89
C GLN A 56 -9.88 -5.30 -15.58
N LYS A 57 -9.48 -6.57 -15.42
CA LYS A 57 -10.37 -7.72 -15.70
C LYS A 57 -11.19 -8.00 -14.44
N PRO A 58 -12.54 -7.98 -14.48
CA PRO A 58 -13.37 -8.10 -13.29
C PRO A 58 -13.09 -9.36 -12.45
N GLU A 59 -12.97 -10.51 -13.09
CA GLU A 59 -12.71 -11.78 -12.39
C GLU A 59 -11.32 -11.81 -11.73
N ASP A 60 -10.31 -11.26 -12.40
CA ASP A 60 -8.94 -11.20 -11.85
C ASP A 60 -8.86 -10.26 -10.65
N LEU A 61 -9.56 -9.12 -10.69
CA LEU A 61 -9.62 -8.18 -9.56
C LEU A 61 -10.31 -8.84 -8.36
N LYS A 62 -11.48 -9.46 -8.57
CA LYS A 62 -12.22 -10.16 -7.52
C LYS A 62 -11.38 -11.27 -6.88
N LYS A 63 -10.69 -12.06 -7.69
CA LYS A 63 -9.75 -13.09 -7.22
C LYS A 63 -8.61 -12.47 -6.42
N SER A 64 -7.95 -11.44 -6.96
CA SER A 64 -6.81 -10.76 -6.35
C SER A 64 -7.17 -10.13 -4.99
N THR A 65 -8.35 -9.53 -4.85
CA THR A 65 -8.82 -8.98 -3.58
C THR A 65 -8.96 -10.06 -2.50
N ARG A 66 -9.50 -11.24 -2.88
CA ARG A 66 -9.65 -12.38 -1.95
C ARG A 66 -8.30 -13.00 -1.60
N GLU A 67 -7.41 -13.17 -2.57
CA GLU A 67 -6.06 -13.70 -2.36
C GLU A 67 -5.22 -12.76 -1.48
N LEU A 68 -5.33 -11.45 -1.67
CA LEU A 68 -4.68 -10.47 -0.82
C LEU A 68 -5.18 -10.56 0.62
N CYS A 69 -6.49 -10.60 0.83
CA CYS A 69 -7.11 -10.80 2.14
C CYS A 69 -6.61 -12.10 2.82
N ALA A 70 -6.66 -13.22 2.10
CA ALA A 70 -6.19 -14.51 2.60
C ALA A 70 -4.69 -14.47 2.94
N GLY A 71 -3.87 -13.78 2.12
CA GLY A 71 -2.45 -13.58 2.35
C GLY A 71 -2.15 -12.79 3.63
N PHE A 72 -2.96 -11.76 3.94
CA PHE A 72 -2.85 -11.02 5.20
C PHE A 72 -3.11 -11.94 6.40
N ILE A 73 -4.23 -12.67 6.38
CA ILE A 73 -4.60 -13.60 7.46
C ILE A 73 -3.53 -14.69 7.63
N ALA A 74 -3.11 -15.31 6.53
CA ALA A 74 -2.08 -16.36 6.54
C ALA A 74 -0.70 -15.85 7.01
N SER A 75 -0.43 -14.55 6.89
CA SER A 75 0.80 -13.91 7.37
C SER A 75 0.78 -13.63 8.87
N GLY A 76 -0.33 -13.90 9.56
CA GLY A 76 -0.49 -13.71 10.99
C GLY A 76 -1.39 -12.54 11.38
N ILE A 77 -2.02 -11.86 10.41
CA ILE A 77 -2.98 -10.80 10.72
C ILE A 77 -4.26 -11.42 11.29
N ASP A 78 -4.52 -11.13 12.57
CA ASP A 78 -5.72 -11.54 13.26
C ASP A 78 -6.84 -10.48 13.11
N PRO A 79 -7.98 -10.80 12.43
CA PRO A 79 -9.11 -9.88 12.29
C PRO A 79 -9.82 -9.52 13.60
N GLU A 80 -9.59 -10.25 14.69
CA GLU A 80 -10.09 -9.91 16.02
C GLU A 80 -9.25 -8.80 16.69
N LYS A 81 -7.98 -8.65 16.27
CA LYS A 81 -7.05 -7.63 16.79
C LYS A 81 -6.90 -6.41 15.88
N SER A 82 -7.11 -6.56 14.57
CA SER A 82 -7.00 -5.48 13.59
C SER A 82 -8.13 -5.53 12.58
N ILE A 83 -8.44 -4.37 12.00
CA ILE A 83 -9.52 -4.26 11.03
C ILE A 83 -8.98 -4.61 9.66
N LEU A 84 -9.48 -5.67 9.05
CA LEU A 84 -9.16 -6.08 7.69
C LEU A 84 -10.41 -5.90 6.82
N ILE A 85 -10.35 -5.00 5.83
CA ILE A 85 -11.52 -4.58 5.05
C ILE A 85 -11.26 -4.54 3.55
N ASN A 86 -12.31 -4.79 2.76
CA ASN A 86 -12.33 -4.49 1.34
C ASN A 86 -12.96 -3.11 1.12
N GLN A 87 -12.27 -2.20 0.42
CA GLN A 87 -12.65 -0.79 0.29
C GLN A 87 -14.08 -0.60 -0.25
N SER A 88 -14.44 -1.28 -1.35
CA SER A 88 -15.77 -1.18 -1.96
C SER A 88 -16.91 -1.69 -1.08
N GLN A 89 -16.63 -2.42 0.00
CA GLN A 89 -17.65 -2.94 0.92
C GLN A 89 -18.01 -1.94 2.03
N VAL A 90 -17.32 -0.80 2.09
CA VAL A 90 -17.57 0.28 3.05
C VAL A 90 -17.96 1.54 2.24
N PRO A 91 -19.26 1.79 2.02
CA PRO A 91 -19.72 2.84 1.08
C PRO A 91 -19.26 4.25 1.46
N GLU A 92 -18.99 4.47 2.74
CA GLU A 92 -18.54 5.75 3.29
C GLU A 92 -17.21 6.23 2.68
N HIS A 93 -16.35 5.32 2.20
CA HIS A 93 -15.14 5.71 1.46
C HIS A 93 -15.47 6.58 0.24
N ALA A 94 -16.43 6.14 -0.58
CA ALA A 94 -16.85 6.88 -1.77
C ALA A 94 -17.66 8.14 -1.41
N GLN A 95 -18.47 8.08 -0.36
CA GLN A 95 -19.26 9.22 0.11
C GLN A 95 -18.36 10.35 0.62
N LEU A 96 -17.37 10.03 1.46
CA LEU A 96 -16.43 11.02 1.98
C LEU A 96 -15.50 11.53 0.87
N ALA A 97 -15.09 10.68 -0.07
CA ALA A 97 -14.32 11.12 -1.23
C ALA A 97 -15.07 12.19 -2.05
N TRP A 98 -16.39 12.06 -2.20
CA TRP A 98 -17.20 13.10 -2.84
C TRP A 98 -17.16 14.43 -2.08
N VAL A 99 -17.28 14.41 -0.75
CA VAL A 99 -17.13 15.61 0.09
C VAL A 99 -15.74 16.22 -0.07
N PHE A 100 -14.69 15.40 -0.08
CA PHE A 100 -13.31 15.87 -0.26
C PHE A 100 -13.03 16.42 -1.67
N ASN A 101 -13.72 15.94 -2.70
CA ASN A 101 -13.66 16.55 -4.03
C ASN A 101 -14.18 18.01 -4.02
N CYS A 102 -15.09 18.36 -3.11
CA CYS A 102 -15.56 19.74 -2.94
C CYS A 102 -14.59 20.63 -2.14
N VAL A 103 -13.67 20.02 -1.38
CA VAL A 103 -12.66 20.71 -0.57
C VAL A 103 -11.37 20.91 -1.36
N ALA A 104 -10.90 19.84 -2.00
CA ALA A 104 -9.65 19.82 -2.73
C ALA A 104 -9.70 20.72 -3.98
N ARG A 105 -8.59 21.36 -4.31
CA ARG A 105 -8.51 22.27 -5.46
C ARG A 105 -7.95 21.56 -6.68
N MET A 106 -8.50 21.87 -7.86
CA MET A 106 -7.99 21.36 -9.15
C MET A 106 -6.47 21.56 -9.31
N GLY A 107 -5.96 22.71 -8.89
CA GLY A 107 -4.53 23.01 -8.95
C GLY A 107 -3.66 22.12 -8.03
N TRP A 108 -4.20 21.61 -6.93
CA TRP A 108 -3.49 20.68 -6.04
C TRP A 108 -3.34 19.32 -6.73
N MET A 109 -4.45 18.80 -7.27
CA MET A 109 -4.49 17.54 -8.01
C MET A 109 -3.58 17.57 -9.26
N GLY A 110 -3.66 18.64 -10.06
CA GLY A 110 -2.87 18.77 -11.28
C GLY A 110 -1.35 18.88 -11.08
N ARG A 111 -0.89 19.13 -9.84
CA ARG A 111 0.54 19.16 -9.49
C ARG A 111 1.11 17.83 -9.03
N MET A 112 0.27 16.82 -8.80
CA MET A 112 0.71 15.49 -8.38
C MET A 112 1.66 14.88 -9.42
N THR A 113 2.81 14.38 -8.99
CA THR A 113 3.80 13.77 -9.88
C THR A 113 3.23 12.53 -10.55
N GLN A 114 2.56 11.68 -9.78
CA GLN A 114 1.90 10.46 -10.30
C GLN A 114 0.83 10.77 -11.36
N TRP A 115 0.12 11.89 -11.22
CA TRP A 115 -0.80 12.37 -12.27
C TRP A 115 -0.05 12.71 -13.55
N LYS A 116 1.00 13.54 -13.46
CA LYS A 116 1.80 13.95 -14.62
C LYS A 116 2.44 12.75 -15.32
N ASP A 117 2.94 11.79 -14.55
CA ASP A 117 3.61 10.61 -15.08
C ASP A 117 2.63 9.65 -15.76
N LYS A 118 1.45 9.42 -15.17
CA LYS A 118 0.46 8.47 -15.70
C LYS A 118 -0.43 9.06 -16.80
N ALA A 119 -0.79 10.34 -16.71
CA ALA A 119 -1.56 11.04 -17.75
C ALA A 119 -0.69 11.32 -18.99
N GLY A 120 0.62 11.52 -18.78
CA GLY A 120 1.58 11.72 -19.85
C GLY A 120 1.24 12.90 -20.76
N LYS A 121 1.51 12.73 -22.07
CA LYS A 121 1.29 13.79 -23.07
C LYS A 121 -0.18 13.99 -23.47
N ASN A 122 -1.06 13.02 -23.20
CA ASN A 122 -2.46 13.08 -23.56
C ASN A 122 -3.35 13.05 -22.31
N ALA A 123 -3.23 14.12 -21.51
CA ALA A 123 -3.97 14.23 -20.25
C ALA A 123 -5.50 14.23 -20.42
N GLU A 124 -6.01 14.61 -21.60
CA GLU A 124 -7.45 14.58 -21.90
C GLU A 124 -8.01 13.17 -22.04
N ALA A 125 -7.17 12.19 -22.42
CA ALA A 125 -7.57 10.79 -22.51
C ALA A 125 -7.51 10.06 -21.15
N ALA A 126 -6.95 10.68 -20.12
CA ALA A 126 -6.87 10.10 -18.79
C ALA A 126 -8.25 10.09 -18.11
N SER A 127 -8.52 9.06 -17.31
CA SER A 127 -9.78 8.96 -16.58
C SER A 127 -9.86 10.02 -15.46
N LEU A 128 -11.07 10.52 -15.19
CA LEU A 128 -11.29 11.38 -14.02
C LEU A 128 -10.89 10.68 -12.71
N GLY A 129 -11.08 9.36 -12.62
CA GLY A 129 -10.64 8.57 -11.47
C GLY A 129 -9.13 8.65 -11.24
N LEU A 130 -8.33 8.61 -12.31
CA LEU A 130 -6.88 8.76 -12.22
C LEU A 130 -6.44 10.15 -11.73
N PHE A 131 -7.25 11.17 -11.99
CA PHE A 131 -7.01 12.52 -11.47
C PHE A 131 -7.49 12.69 -10.01
N ALA A 132 -8.64 12.10 -9.67
CA ALA A 132 -9.34 12.34 -8.41
C ALA A 132 -9.00 11.34 -7.29
N TYR A 133 -8.35 10.21 -7.58
CA TYR A 133 -8.04 9.21 -6.56
C TYR A 133 -7.24 9.74 -5.35
N PRO A 134 -6.43 10.81 -5.41
CA PRO A 134 -5.80 11.34 -4.21
C PRO A 134 -6.81 11.85 -3.16
N ALA A 135 -7.99 12.35 -3.57
CA ALA A 135 -9.08 12.67 -2.64
C ALA A 135 -9.73 11.41 -2.06
N LEU A 136 -9.84 10.33 -2.85
CA LEU A 136 -10.29 9.04 -2.34
C LEU A 136 -9.31 8.46 -1.32
N MET A 137 -8.00 8.57 -1.55
CA MET A 137 -6.97 8.18 -0.58
C MET A 137 -7.11 8.97 0.73
N ALA A 138 -7.35 10.28 0.65
CA ALA A 138 -7.61 11.09 1.84
C ALA A 138 -8.86 10.61 2.59
N ALA A 139 -9.93 10.26 1.87
CA ALA A 139 -11.16 9.71 2.46
C ALA A 139 -10.91 8.36 3.14
N ASP A 140 -10.13 7.48 2.50
CA ASP A 140 -9.77 6.17 3.05
C ASP A 140 -9.07 6.26 4.40
N ILE A 141 -8.20 7.27 4.55
CA ILE A 141 -7.42 7.52 5.78
C ILE A 141 -8.31 8.18 6.84
N LEU A 142 -9.00 9.25 6.46
CA LEU A 142 -9.65 10.16 7.40
C LEU A 142 -11.02 9.70 7.87
N ILE A 143 -11.71 8.81 7.14
CA ILE A 143 -12.95 8.20 7.63
C ILE A 143 -12.74 7.46 8.96
N TYR A 144 -11.56 6.87 9.15
CA TYR A 144 -11.19 6.21 10.39
C TYR A 144 -10.48 7.15 11.36
N HIS A 145 -10.34 8.45 11.08
CA HIS A 145 -9.46 9.35 11.84
C HIS A 145 -8.06 8.76 12.05
N ALA A 146 -7.48 8.17 11.01
CA ALA A 146 -6.15 7.59 11.13
C ALA A 146 -5.10 8.70 11.35
N THR A 147 -4.32 8.54 12.41
CA THR A 147 -3.27 9.49 12.80
C THR A 147 -1.93 9.15 12.17
N HIS A 148 -1.75 7.91 11.70
CA HIS A 148 -0.50 7.40 11.16
C HIS A 148 -0.74 6.59 9.89
N VAL A 149 0.11 6.77 8.87
CA VAL A 149 0.07 5.95 7.65
C VAL A 149 1.50 5.52 7.26
N PRO A 150 1.79 4.22 7.15
CA PRO A 150 3.04 3.73 6.62
C PRO A 150 3.04 3.95 5.10
N VAL A 151 3.89 4.85 4.63
CA VAL A 151 4.00 5.21 3.20
C VAL A 151 5.43 5.08 2.71
N GLY A 152 5.58 4.60 1.47
CA GLY A 152 6.83 4.74 0.74
C GLY A 152 7.09 6.19 0.33
N GLU A 153 8.34 6.49 -0.04
CA GLU A 153 8.73 7.82 -0.56
C GLU A 153 7.85 8.28 -1.74
N ASP A 154 7.38 7.36 -2.57
CA ASP A 154 6.54 7.61 -3.74
C ASP A 154 5.11 8.07 -3.40
N GLN A 155 4.62 7.78 -2.19
CA GLN A 155 3.28 8.12 -1.74
C GLN A 155 3.24 9.33 -0.79
N LYS A 156 4.40 9.90 -0.42
CA LYS A 156 4.48 11.06 0.49
C LYS A 156 3.65 12.24 0.00
N GLN A 157 3.69 12.54 -1.31
CA GLN A 157 2.95 13.67 -1.87
C GLN A 157 1.43 13.55 -1.67
N HIS A 158 0.87 12.34 -1.74
CA HIS A 158 -0.55 12.12 -1.48
C HIS A 158 -0.91 12.24 0.00
N LEU A 159 0.01 11.86 0.89
CA LEU A 159 -0.20 12.04 2.32
C LEU A 159 -0.18 13.53 2.69
N GLU A 160 0.73 14.31 2.10
CA GLU A 160 0.70 15.78 2.26
C GLU A 160 -0.62 16.37 1.76
N LEU A 161 -1.13 15.92 0.61
CA LEU A 161 -2.45 16.34 0.14
C LEU A 161 -3.57 15.95 1.12
N THR A 162 -3.49 14.77 1.73
CA THR A 162 -4.45 14.33 2.75
C THR A 162 -4.47 15.29 3.94
N ARG A 163 -3.28 15.72 4.40
CA ARG A 163 -3.12 16.73 5.46
C ARG A 163 -3.69 18.09 5.04
N ASP A 164 -3.42 18.53 3.81
CA ASP A 164 -3.96 19.79 3.26
C ASP A 164 -5.49 19.77 3.21
N ILE A 165 -6.11 18.65 2.80
CA ILE A 165 -7.56 18.47 2.77
C ILE A 165 -8.14 18.51 4.18
N ALA A 166 -7.54 17.79 5.15
CA ALA A 166 -7.97 17.79 6.55
C ALA A 166 -7.89 19.19 7.17
N ALA A 167 -6.73 19.85 7.03
CA ALA A 167 -6.52 21.20 7.54
C ALA A 167 -7.50 22.21 6.93
N LYS A 168 -7.73 22.11 5.62
CA LYS A 168 -8.69 22.98 4.94
C LYS A 168 -10.12 22.74 5.40
N PHE A 169 -10.54 21.47 5.54
CA PHE A 169 -11.88 21.13 6.04
C PHE A 169 -12.09 21.71 7.44
N ASN A 170 -11.16 21.40 8.36
CA ASN A 170 -11.20 21.90 9.73
C ASN A 170 -11.30 23.43 9.78
N HIS A 171 -10.49 24.13 8.98
CA HIS A 171 -10.52 25.59 8.89
C HIS A 171 -11.84 26.14 8.33
N ASP A 172 -12.28 25.64 7.17
CA ASP A 172 -13.47 26.15 6.48
C ASP A 172 -14.76 25.98 7.31
N TYR A 173 -14.83 24.91 8.11
CA TYR A 173 -15.98 24.61 8.96
C TYR A 173 -15.80 25.06 10.43
N GLY A 174 -14.63 25.59 10.80
CA GLY A 174 -14.33 26.02 12.17
C GLY A 174 -14.37 24.88 13.21
N VAL A 175 -13.92 23.69 12.82
CA VAL A 175 -13.94 22.46 13.62
C VAL A 175 -12.55 21.85 13.75
N ASP A 176 -12.37 20.97 14.72
CA ASP A 176 -11.21 20.08 14.85
C ASP A 176 -11.69 18.63 14.68
N PHE A 177 -12.11 18.29 13.46
CA PHE A 177 -12.82 17.05 13.17
C PHE A 177 -11.89 15.96 12.66
N PHE A 178 -10.97 16.30 11.75
CA PHE A 178 -10.01 15.37 11.17
C PHE A 178 -8.60 15.56 11.74
N PRO A 179 -7.86 14.47 12.03
CA PRO A 179 -6.46 14.58 12.41
C PRO A 179 -5.58 14.98 11.22
N LEU A 180 -4.44 15.60 11.50
CA LEU A 180 -3.36 15.74 10.53
C LEU A 180 -2.51 14.48 10.58
N THR A 181 -2.76 13.56 9.65
CA THR A 181 -2.10 12.25 9.60
C THR A 181 -0.60 12.38 9.38
N GLU A 182 0.19 11.62 10.14
CA GLU A 182 1.65 11.61 10.08
C GLU A 182 2.19 10.41 9.27
N PRO A 183 3.24 10.59 8.45
CA PRO A 183 3.91 9.48 7.80
C PRO A 183 4.69 8.63 8.81
N VAL A 184 4.47 7.32 8.76
CA VAL A 184 5.35 6.37 9.45
C VAL A 184 6.41 5.89 8.47
N ILE A 185 7.62 6.39 8.63
CA ILE A 185 8.78 5.84 7.92
C ILE A 185 9.25 4.65 8.74
N GLU A 186 8.71 3.48 8.41
CA GLU A 186 9.21 2.26 8.98
C GLU A 186 10.68 2.06 8.53
N GLY A 187 11.60 1.81 9.48
CA GLY A 187 13.03 1.62 9.21
C GLY A 187 13.29 0.60 8.08
N ALA A 188 14.52 0.61 7.53
CA ALA A 188 14.90 -0.11 6.30
C ALA A 188 14.21 -1.47 6.15
N ALA A 189 13.15 -1.51 5.35
CA ALA A 189 12.41 -2.73 5.07
C ALA A 189 13.37 -3.77 4.48
N THR A 190 13.21 -5.04 4.85
CA THR A 190 14.01 -6.13 4.30
C THR A 190 13.94 -6.09 2.77
N ARG A 191 15.06 -5.72 2.14
CA ARG A 191 15.12 -5.55 0.70
C ARG A 191 15.39 -6.90 0.05
N VAL A 192 14.32 -7.60 -0.33
CA VAL A 192 14.41 -8.88 -1.04
C VAL A 192 14.66 -8.61 -2.53
N MET A 193 15.76 -9.16 -3.05
CA MET A 193 16.20 -8.97 -4.43
C MET A 193 15.66 -10.07 -5.37
N SER A 194 15.68 -9.81 -6.67
CA SER A 194 15.31 -10.79 -7.69
C SER A 194 16.29 -11.96 -7.67
N LEU A 195 15.76 -13.19 -7.72
CA LEU A 195 16.58 -14.41 -7.79
C LEU A 195 17.36 -14.53 -9.11
N ARG A 196 17.02 -13.73 -10.14
CA ARG A 196 17.73 -13.72 -11.43
C ARG A 196 18.71 -12.57 -11.56
N ASP A 197 18.48 -11.47 -10.84
CA ASP A 197 19.25 -10.25 -10.93
C ASP A 197 19.33 -9.59 -9.55
N GLY A 198 20.37 -9.93 -8.79
CA GLY A 198 20.59 -9.42 -7.43
C GLY A 198 20.74 -7.90 -7.33
N SER A 199 20.86 -7.18 -8.45
CA SER A 199 20.86 -5.70 -8.47
C SER A 199 19.45 -5.11 -8.46
N LYS A 200 18.42 -5.90 -8.78
CA LYS A 200 17.02 -5.46 -8.88
C LYS A 200 16.18 -5.97 -7.72
N LYS A 201 15.29 -5.13 -7.19
CA LYS A 201 14.32 -5.53 -6.18
C LYS A 201 13.38 -6.59 -6.77
N MET A 202 13.01 -7.59 -5.96
CA MET A 202 11.98 -8.56 -6.35
C MET A 202 10.70 -7.80 -6.71
N SER A 203 10.16 -8.06 -7.90
CA SER A 203 9.00 -7.34 -8.43
C SER A 203 8.02 -8.29 -9.12
N LYS A 204 6.73 -8.02 -8.95
CA LYS A 204 5.64 -8.65 -9.72
C LYS A 204 5.71 -8.35 -11.22
N SER A 205 6.31 -7.22 -11.61
CA SER A 205 6.40 -6.79 -13.02
C SER A 205 7.50 -7.50 -13.80
N ASP A 206 8.34 -8.31 -13.16
CA ASP A 206 9.37 -9.07 -13.84
C ASP A 206 8.72 -10.21 -14.67
N PRO A 207 9.00 -10.30 -15.99
CA PRO A 207 8.38 -11.29 -16.86
C PRO A 207 8.80 -12.73 -16.53
N SER A 208 9.92 -12.93 -15.82
CA SER A 208 10.38 -14.26 -15.43
C SER A 208 9.76 -14.66 -14.08
N PRO A 209 8.93 -15.73 -14.01
CA PRO A 209 8.43 -16.24 -12.74
C PRO A 209 9.54 -16.76 -11.81
N ALA A 210 10.70 -17.11 -12.39
CA ALA A 210 11.88 -17.56 -11.64
C ALA A 210 12.61 -16.42 -10.92
N SER A 211 12.25 -15.15 -11.17
CA SER A 211 12.82 -13.99 -10.47
C SER A 211 12.30 -13.82 -9.03
N ARG A 212 11.15 -14.44 -8.72
CA ARG A 212 10.40 -14.19 -7.48
C ARG A 212 9.86 -15.47 -6.86
N ILE A 213 9.69 -15.45 -5.54
CA ILE A 213 8.96 -16.48 -4.80
C ILE A 213 7.56 -15.93 -4.52
N ASN A 214 6.51 -16.56 -5.06
CA ASN A 214 5.14 -16.19 -4.74
C ASN A 214 4.74 -16.87 -3.42
N LEU A 215 3.84 -16.26 -2.65
CA LEU A 215 3.33 -16.86 -1.41
C LEU A 215 2.46 -18.11 -1.67
N THR A 216 2.05 -18.32 -2.91
CA THR A 216 1.27 -19.47 -3.37
C THR A 216 2.11 -20.56 -4.03
N ASP A 217 3.43 -20.38 -4.14
CA ASP A 217 4.31 -21.42 -4.70
C ASP A 217 4.35 -22.63 -3.74
N ASP A 218 4.30 -23.84 -4.29
CA ASP A 218 4.53 -25.06 -3.51
C ASP A 218 6.02 -25.24 -3.13
N ALA A 219 6.27 -26.15 -2.18
CA ALA A 219 7.61 -26.40 -1.66
C ALA A 219 8.63 -26.77 -2.75
N ASP A 220 8.22 -27.59 -3.72
CA ASP A 220 9.08 -28.02 -4.82
C ASP A 220 9.44 -26.87 -5.76
N THR A 221 8.47 -26.00 -6.05
CA THR A 221 8.64 -24.79 -6.86
C THR A 221 9.57 -23.81 -6.17
N ILE A 222 9.38 -23.57 -4.87
CA ILE A 222 10.26 -22.73 -4.06
C ILE A 222 11.69 -23.27 -4.10
N ALA A 223 11.88 -24.56 -3.81
CA ALA A 223 13.19 -25.20 -3.81
C ALA A 223 13.87 -25.11 -5.19
N LYS A 224 13.11 -25.33 -6.27
CA LYS A 224 13.60 -25.22 -7.65
C LYS A 224 14.02 -23.81 -8.02
N LYS A 225 13.29 -22.78 -7.56
CA LYS A 225 13.63 -21.37 -7.81
C LYS A 225 14.91 -20.99 -7.08
N PHE A 226 15.07 -21.36 -5.81
CA PHE A 226 16.31 -21.12 -5.06
C PHE A 226 17.53 -21.84 -5.65
N ARG A 227 17.39 -23.12 -6.05
CA ARG A 227 18.48 -23.86 -6.72
C ARG A 227 18.98 -23.21 -8.02
N LYS A 228 18.14 -22.41 -8.67
CA LYS A 228 18.45 -21.70 -9.92
C LYS A 228 18.71 -20.21 -9.73
N ALA A 229 18.77 -19.75 -8.48
CA ALA A 229 19.08 -18.36 -8.18
C ALA A 229 20.49 -18.03 -8.68
N LYS A 230 20.65 -16.81 -9.20
CA LYS A 230 21.92 -16.32 -9.69
C LYS A 230 22.87 -16.11 -8.52
N THR A 231 24.04 -16.73 -8.60
CA THR A 231 25.19 -16.48 -7.71
C THR A 231 26.26 -15.69 -8.46
N ASP A 232 27.30 -15.28 -7.75
CA ASP A 232 28.58 -14.88 -8.33
C ASP A 232 29.35 -16.10 -8.90
N PRO A 233 30.41 -15.88 -9.69
CA PRO A 233 31.23 -16.97 -10.24
C PRO A 233 32.27 -17.49 -9.25
N ASP A 234 32.35 -16.93 -8.04
CA ASP A 234 33.37 -17.32 -7.07
C ASP A 234 33.04 -18.69 -6.47
N ALA A 235 34.07 -19.41 -6.04
CA ALA A 235 33.87 -20.66 -5.33
C ALA A 235 33.24 -20.39 -3.97
N LEU A 236 32.35 -21.29 -3.53
CA LEU A 236 31.83 -21.25 -2.16
C LEU A 236 33.02 -21.25 -1.18
N PRO A 237 33.05 -20.32 -0.21
CA PRO A 237 34.06 -20.31 0.83
C PRO A 237 34.10 -21.66 1.55
N SER A 238 35.29 -22.13 1.91
CA SER A 238 35.45 -23.38 2.67
C SER A 238 34.92 -23.29 4.10
N GLU A 239 34.78 -22.06 4.62
CA GLU A 239 34.36 -21.77 5.99
C GLU A 239 33.18 -20.78 6.01
N ALA A 240 32.27 -20.94 6.99
CA ALA A 240 31.09 -20.09 7.12
C ALA A 240 31.42 -18.60 7.33
N GLU A 241 32.59 -18.28 7.88
CA GLU A 241 33.05 -16.90 8.05
C GLU A 241 33.31 -16.18 6.73
N GLY A 242 33.58 -16.92 5.65
CA GLY A 242 33.74 -16.36 4.31
C GLY A 242 32.42 -16.04 3.60
N LEU A 243 31.27 -16.38 4.17
CA LEU A 243 29.94 -16.06 3.64
C LEU A 243 29.45 -14.64 4.00
N LYS A 244 30.29 -13.83 4.66
CA LYS A 244 29.96 -12.48 5.14
C LYS A 244 30.03 -11.41 4.04
#